data_AF-A0A973CHE4-F1
#
_entry.id   AF-A0A973CHE4-F1
#
_cell.length_a   1.000
_cell.length_b   1.000
_cell.length_c   1.000
_cell.angle_alpha   90.00
_cell.angle_beta   90.00
_cell.angle_gamma   90.00
#
_symmetry.space_group_name_H-M   'P 1'
#
loop_
_entity.id
_entity.type
_entity.pdbx_description
1 polymer ?
#
loop_
_entity_poly.entity_id
_entity_poly.type
_entity_poly.pdbx_seq_one_letter_code
_entity_poly.pdbx_strand_id
1 'polypeptide(L)'
;MSGSIDRTENSKSWAWSILQVAEHLHITGTLYMPKLESALEALPKAVVDYKQGFVIKRFIRFASPENKLKLKAPKLFKPVDQENPAASIIDKLIQQQKKLTKLMNQAMGLNLNHGKFPSPITTLLKFTPGQAFLLLVRHQQRHCLQIERLLPAE
;
A
#
# COMPACT_ATOMS: atom_id res chain seq x y z
N MET A 1 -40.66 4.27 -20.74
CA MET A 1 -40.88 5.02 -19.49
C MET A 1 -39.74 4.70 -18.55
N SER A 2 -38.94 5.71 -18.25
CA SER A 2 -37.72 5.64 -17.46
C SER A 2 -38.04 5.29 -16.01
N GLY A 3 -37.60 4.13 -15.54
CA GLY A 3 -37.66 3.76 -14.13
C GLY A 3 -36.43 4.32 -13.42
N SER A 4 -36.60 5.46 -12.77
CA SER A 4 -35.60 6.10 -11.93
C SER A 4 -35.12 5.14 -10.84
N ILE A 5 -33.83 4.80 -10.86
CA ILE A 5 -33.17 4.18 -9.71
C ILE A 5 -32.98 5.27 -8.68
N ASP A 6 -33.90 5.32 -7.74
CA ASP A 6 -33.80 6.13 -6.54
C ASP A 6 -32.63 5.62 -5.70
N ARG A 7 -31.51 6.34 -5.75
CA ARG A 7 -30.38 6.16 -4.82
C ARG A 7 -30.67 6.96 -3.56
N THR A 8 -31.65 6.54 -2.78
CA THR A 8 -31.86 7.12 -1.46
C THR A 8 -30.82 6.60 -0.47
N GLU A 9 -30.11 7.58 0.07
CA GLU A 9 -29.13 7.53 1.14
C GLU A 9 -29.58 6.69 2.34
N ASN A 10 -28.74 5.75 2.79
CA ASN A 10 -28.55 5.54 4.23
C ASN A 10 -27.30 4.73 4.57
N SER A 11 -26.27 5.41 5.07
CA SER A 11 -25.66 5.13 6.39
C SER A 11 -24.35 5.88 6.47
N LYS A 12 -24.03 6.46 7.63
CA LYS A 12 -22.66 6.88 7.95
C LYS A 12 -21.75 5.66 7.97
N SER A 13 -21.33 5.26 6.78
CA SER A 13 -20.29 4.28 6.57
C SER A 13 -18.97 4.94 6.93
N TRP A 14 -18.42 4.61 8.11
CA TRP A 14 -17.02 4.88 8.44
C TRP A 14 -16.04 4.11 7.53
N ALA A 15 -16.53 3.41 6.51
CA ALA A 15 -15.74 2.70 5.52
C ALA A 15 -15.51 3.56 4.28
N TRP A 16 -14.27 3.55 3.80
CA TRP A 16 -13.86 4.20 2.56
C TRP A 16 -14.58 3.62 1.35
N SER A 17 -14.89 4.47 0.38
CA SER A 17 -15.29 4.04 -0.97
C SER A 17 -14.15 3.31 -1.68
N ILE A 18 -14.45 2.56 -2.74
CA ILE A 18 -13.43 1.89 -3.57
C ILE A 18 -12.37 2.90 -4.06
N LEU A 19 -12.81 4.09 -4.47
CA LEU A 19 -11.91 5.14 -4.94
C LEU A 19 -11.01 5.68 -3.81
N GLN A 20 -11.56 5.88 -2.61
CA GLN A 20 -10.78 6.27 -1.43
C GLN A 20 -9.78 5.18 -1.01
N VAL A 21 -10.11 3.90 -1.18
CA VAL A 21 -9.15 2.80 -0.98
C VAL A 21 -8.04 2.83 -2.04
N ALA A 22 -8.38 3.08 -3.30
CA ALA A 22 -7.39 3.20 -4.38
C ALA A 22 -6.45 4.40 -4.15
N GLU A 23 -6.98 5.54 -3.73
CA GLU A 23 -6.17 6.72 -3.40
C GLU A 23 -5.27 6.47 -2.19
N HIS A 24 -5.75 5.79 -1.15
CA HIS A 24 -4.92 5.39 -0.02
C HIS A 24 -3.72 4.52 -0.44
N LEU A 25 -3.95 3.56 -1.34
CA LEU A 25 -2.87 2.73 -1.91
C LEU A 25 -1.89 3.56 -2.74
N HIS A 26 -2.38 4.55 -3.49
CA HIS A 26 -1.53 5.44 -4.27
C HIS A 26 -0.67 6.36 -3.38
N ILE A 27 -1.26 6.98 -2.34
CA ILE A 27 -0.53 7.81 -1.39
C ILE A 27 0.57 6.99 -0.70
N THR A 28 0.23 5.76 -0.27
CA THR A 28 1.20 4.86 0.37
C THR A 28 2.38 4.57 -0.55
N GLY A 29 2.14 4.20 -1.81
CA GLY A 29 3.22 3.93 -2.76
C GLY A 29 4.07 5.16 -3.07
N THR A 30 3.44 6.32 -3.28
CA THR A 30 4.14 7.60 -3.54
C THR A 30 5.12 7.97 -2.43
N LEU A 31 4.80 7.65 -1.17
CA LEU A 31 5.67 7.96 -0.02
C LEU A 31 6.81 6.95 0.18
N TYR A 32 6.59 5.67 -0.14
CA TYR A 32 7.59 4.61 0.07
C TYR A 32 8.51 4.39 -1.13
N MET A 33 7.99 4.45 -2.36
CA MET A 33 8.72 4.03 -3.55
C MET A 33 9.98 4.85 -3.85
N PRO A 34 10.00 6.19 -3.73
CA PRO A 34 11.23 6.95 -3.99
C PRO A 34 12.35 6.58 -3.00
N LYS A 35 11.98 6.35 -1.72
CA LYS A 35 12.94 5.91 -0.69
C LYS A 35 13.45 4.51 -0.97
N LEU A 36 12.56 3.62 -1.43
CA LEU A 36 12.90 2.27 -1.81
C LEU A 36 13.83 2.22 -3.02
N GLU A 37 13.50 2.97 -4.09
CA GLU A 37 14.31 3.11 -5.30
C GLU A 37 15.73 3.58 -4.97
N SER A 38 15.87 4.68 -4.22
CA SER A 38 17.17 5.17 -3.77
C SER A 38 17.92 4.15 -2.90
N ALA A 39 17.22 3.40 -2.04
CA ALA A 39 17.85 2.38 -1.21
C ALA A 39 18.36 1.17 -2.02
N LEU A 40 17.73 0.84 -3.15
CA LEU A 40 18.13 -0.27 -4.01
C LEU A 40 19.45 0.00 -4.74
N GLU A 41 19.71 1.25 -5.13
CA GLU A 41 20.93 1.64 -5.86
C GLU A 41 22.23 1.35 -5.09
N ALA A 42 22.16 1.38 -3.76
CA ALA A 42 23.31 1.18 -2.88
C ALA A 42 23.45 -0.28 -2.39
N LEU A 43 22.60 -1.22 -2.84
CA LEU A 43 22.64 -2.59 -2.32
C LEU A 43 23.75 -3.43 -2.95
N PRO A 44 24.46 -4.24 -2.13
CA PRO A 44 25.40 -5.20 -2.66
C PRO A 44 24.66 -6.36 -3.34
N LYS A 45 25.25 -6.88 -4.42
CA LYS A 45 24.83 -8.15 -5.02
C LYS A 45 25.22 -9.30 -4.08
N ALA A 46 24.22 -10.04 -3.59
CA ALA A 46 24.45 -11.27 -2.83
C ALA A 46 23.16 -12.08 -2.78
N VAL A 47 23.29 -13.40 -2.92
CA VAL A 47 22.19 -14.33 -2.70
C VAL A 47 22.20 -14.71 -1.22
N VAL A 48 21.25 -14.17 -0.46
CA VAL A 48 21.08 -14.46 0.96
C VAL A 48 19.62 -14.69 1.27
N ASP A 49 19.35 -15.53 2.27
CA ASP A 49 17.99 -15.73 2.76
C ASP A 49 17.42 -14.43 3.32
N TYR A 50 16.14 -14.17 3.02
CA TYR A 50 15.43 -13.02 3.56
C TYR A 50 15.27 -13.13 5.08
N LYS A 51 15.55 -12.01 5.78
CA LYS A 51 15.45 -11.91 7.24
C LYS A 51 14.45 -10.83 7.63
N GLN A 52 13.43 -11.25 8.36
CA GLN A 52 12.46 -10.34 8.96
C GLN A 52 12.67 -10.24 10.48
N GLY A 53 13.06 -9.06 10.97
CA GLY A 53 13.18 -8.82 12.41
C GLY A 53 11.81 -8.81 13.10
N PHE A 54 11.76 -9.20 14.38
CA PHE A 54 10.52 -9.36 15.14
C PHE A 54 9.65 -8.09 15.20
N VAL A 55 10.27 -6.93 15.49
CA VAL A 55 9.57 -5.64 15.57
C VAL A 55 8.90 -5.28 14.24
N ILE A 56 9.65 -5.42 13.14
CA ILE A 56 9.16 -5.12 11.80
C ILE A 56 8.10 -6.13 11.35
N LYS A 57 8.27 -7.41 11.69
CA LYS A 57 7.26 -8.46 11.46
C LYS A 57 5.94 -8.10 12.14
N ARG A 58 5.98 -7.63 13.39
CA ARG A 58 4.78 -7.20 14.13
C ARG A 58 4.13 -5.99 13.47
N PHE A 59 4.93 -5.00 13.03
CA PHE A 59 4.43 -3.82 12.33
C PHE A 59 3.75 -4.20 11.00
N ILE A 60 4.41 -4.99 10.17
CA ILE A 60 3.86 -5.46 8.87
C ILE A 60 2.56 -6.21 9.09
N ARG A 61 2.46 -7.03 10.14
CA ARG A 61 1.22 -7.73 10.48
C ARG A 61 0.04 -6.77 10.65
N PHE A 62 0.21 -5.58 11.23
CA PHE A 62 -0.88 -4.60 11.35
C PHE A 62 -1.36 -4.07 9.99
N ALA A 63 -0.48 -4.00 9.00
CA ALA A 63 -0.80 -3.62 7.63
C ALA A 63 -1.28 -4.81 6.76
N SER A 64 -1.18 -6.05 7.24
CA SER A 64 -1.44 -7.27 6.47
C SER A 64 -2.91 -7.73 6.57
N PRO A 65 -3.40 -8.55 5.62
CA PRO A 65 -4.80 -9.01 5.59
C PRO A 65 -5.22 -9.82 6.82
N GLU A 66 -4.27 -10.46 7.52
CA GLU A 66 -4.54 -11.26 8.72
C GLU A 66 -4.90 -10.39 9.94
N ASN A 67 -4.71 -9.07 9.85
CA ASN A 67 -5.08 -8.16 10.92
C ASN A 67 -6.59 -7.90 10.94
N LYS A 68 -7.26 -8.36 12.00
CA LYS A 68 -8.68 -8.14 12.24
C LYS A 68 -8.99 -6.85 13.03
N LEU A 69 -7.96 -6.13 13.48
CA LEU A 69 -8.15 -4.90 14.27
C LEU A 69 -8.59 -3.73 13.38
N LYS A 70 -9.60 -2.98 13.84
CA LYS A 70 -10.04 -1.72 13.22
C LYS A 70 -9.07 -0.60 13.58
N LEU A 71 -8.00 -0.46 12.80
CA LEU A 71 -7.00 0.59 12.98
C LEU A 71 -7.32 1.81 12.11
N LYS A 72 -7.20 3.00 12.69
CA LYS A 72 -7.26 4.26 11.92
C LYS A 72 -5.98 4.43 11.11
N ALA A 73 -6.11 4.77 9.83
CA ALA A 73 -4.96 5.13 9.01
C ALA A 73 -4.28 6.39 9.58
N PRO A 74 -2.94 6.48 9.58
CA PRO A 74 -2.24 7.71 9.96
C PRO A 74 -2.68 8.86 9.04
N LYS A 75 -2.76 10.08 9.57
CA LYS A 75 -3.26 11.26 8.84
C LYS A 75 -2.59 11.44 7.47
N LEU A 76 -1.28 11.15 7.40
CA LEU A 76 -0.47 11.23 6.17
C LEU A 76 -0.95 10.32 5.02
N PHE A 77 -1.63 9.22 5.32
CA PHE A 77 -2.08 8.25 4.32
C PHE A 77 -3.58 8.33 4.06
N LYS A 78 -4.29 9.29 4.67
CA LYS A 78 -5.73 9.39 4.43
C LYS A 78 -5.98 9.84 2.99
N PRO A 79 -6.99 9.26 2.31
CA PRO A 79 -7.47 9.81 1.05
C PRO A 79 -7.95 11.25 1.28
N VAL A 80 -7.88 12.06 0.23
CA VAL A 80 -8.36 13.44 0.26
C VAL A 80 -9.81 13.41 -0.20
N ASP A 81 -10.71 14.08 0.51
CA ASP A 81 -12.13 14.16 0.13
C ASP A 81 -12.37 15.09 -1.09
N GLN A 82 -11.40 15.18 -2.01
CA GLN A 82 -11.44 16.02 -3.20
C GLN A 82 -11.92 15.25 -4.43
N GLU A 83 -12.57 15.97 -5.34
CA GLU A 83 -13.13 15.50 -6.61
C GLU A 83 -12.05 15.13 -7.65
N ASN A 84 -11.05 14.34 -7.28
CA ASN A 84 -10.17 13.74 -8.28
C ASN A 84 -11.02 12.82 -9.17
N PRO A 85 -11.03 13.00 -10.51
CA PRO A 85 -11.76 12.11 -11.38
C PRO A 85 -11.33 10.65 -11.15
N ALA A 86 -12.29 9.74 -10.98
CA ALA A 86 -12.00 8.35 -10.64
C ALA A 86 -10.99 7.71 -11.59
N ALA A 87 -11.13 7.98 -12.89
CA ALA A 87 -10.19 7.53 -13.93
C ALA A 87 -8.74 7.94 -13.64
N SER A 88 -8.51 9.17 -13.17
CA SER A 88 -7.17 9.68 -12.86
C SER A 88 -6.49 8.91 -11.72
N ILE A 89 -7.23 8.54 -10.67
CA ILE A 89 -6.67 7.80 -9.54
C ILE A 89 -6.36 6.35 -9.91
N ILE A 90 -7.24 5.71 -10.67
CA ILE A 90 -7.02 4.33 -11.13
C ILE A 90 -5.80 4.27 -12.06
N ASP A 91 -5.66 5.19 -13.01
CA ASP A 91 -4.49 5.26 -13.88
C ASP A 91 -3.19 5.47 -13.09
N LYS A 92 -3.19 6.40 -12.13
CA LYS A 92 -2.05 6.62 -11.22
C LYS A 92 -1.69 5.36 -10.44
N LEU A 93 -2.70 4.64 -9.92
CA LEU A 93 -2.48 3.41 -9.19
C LEU A 93 -1.90 2.32 -10.11
N ILE A 94 -2.40 2.16 -11.34
CA ILE A 94 -1.86 1.20 -12.32
C ILE A 94 -0.39 1.52 -12.64
N GLN A 95 -0.06 2.79 -12.89
CA GLN A 95 1.32 3.18 -13.16
C GLN A 95 2.23 2.95 -11.96
N GLN A 96 1.72 3.19 -10.75
CA GLN A 96 2.41 2.84 -9.52
C GLN A 96 2.68 1.33 -9.43
N GLN A 97 1.72 0.47 -9.77
CA GLN A 97 1.91 -0.99 -9.75
C GLN A 97 2.98 -1.45 -10.76
N LYS A 98 2.99 -0.85 -11.95
CA LYS A 98 4.04 -1.10 -12.95
C LYS A 98 5.41 -0.68 -12.41
N LYS A 99 5.50 0.47 -11.74
CA LYS A 99 6.74 0.91 -11.07
C LYS A 99 7.17 -0.06 -9.95
N LEU A 100 6.24 -0.53 -9.11
CA LEU A 100 6.56 -1.51 -8.06
C LEU A 100 7.17 -2.77 -8.65
N THR A 101 6.56 -3.28 -9.72
CA THR A 101 7.02 -4.48 -10.42
C THR A 101 8.41 -4.28 -11.01
N LYS A 102 8.68 -3.11 -11.61
CA LYS A 102 10.02 -2.76 -12.11
C LYS A 102 11.05 -2.75 -10.97
N LEU A 103 10.73 -2.14 -9.83
CA LEU A 103 11.62 -2.11 -8.67
C LEU A 103 11.89 -3.52 -8.12
N MET A 104 10.88 -4.39 -8.07
CA MET A 104 11.06 -5.79 -7.65
C MET A 104 11.97 -6.57 -8.61
N ASN A 105 11.83 -6.35 -9.92
CA ASN A 105 12.72 -6.96 -10.91
C ASN A 105 14.16 -6.45 -10.80
N GLN A 106 14.36 -5.15 -10.56
CA GLN A 106 15.69 -4.57 -10.33
C GLN A 106 16.34 -5.10 -9.04
N ALA A 107 15.53 -5.47 -8.05
CA ALA A 107 15.98 -5.99 -6.77
C ALA A 107 16.47 -7.46 -6.85
N MET A 108 16.26 -8.16 -7.96
CA MET A 108 16.70 -9.54 -8.13
C MET A 108 18.23 -9.66 -8.01
N GLY A 109 18.68 -10.58 -7.16
CA GLY A 109 20.11 -10.81 -6.89
C GLY A 109 20.77 -9.80 -5.94
N LEU A 110 20.02 -8.84 -5.39
CA LEU A 110 20.51 -7.90 -4.38
C LEU A 110 20.25 -8.43 -2.96
N ASN A 111 21.12 -8.04 -2.01
CA ASN A 111 20.91 -8.33 -0.60
C ASN A 111 19.83 -7.43 0.01
N LEU A 112 18.58 -7.89 -0.01
CA LEU A 112 17.42 -7.13 0.49
C LEU A 112 17.35 -6.97 2.02
N ASN A 113 18.30 -7.58 2.75
CA ASN A 113 18.47 -7.41 4.19
C ASN A 113 19.43 -6.26 4.53
N HIS A 114 20.15 -5.74 3.54
CA HIS A 114 21.10 -4.63 3.71
C HIS A 114 20.44 -3.29 3.40
N GLY A 115 21.03 -2.21 3.92
CA GLY A 115 20.49 -0.86 3.80
C GLY A 115 19.21 -0.70 4.64
N LYS A 116 19.09 0.43 5.33
CA LYS A 116 17.86 0.76 6.06
C LYS A 116 17.48 2.20 5.77
N PHE A 117 16.21 2.43 5.46
CA PHE A 117 15.67 3.76 5.28
C PHE A 117 14.50 4.02 6.25
N PRO A 118 14.29 5.27 6.68
CA PRO A 118 13.22 5.61 7.61
C PRO A 118 11.84 5.49 6.94
N SER A 119 10.86 5.01 7.71
CA SER A 119 9.45 5.01 7.34
C SER A 119 8.97 6.45 7.08
N PRO A 120 8.05 6.66 6.12
CA PRO A 120 7.33 7.92 6.01
C PRO A 120 6.46 8.25 7.23
N ILE A 121 6.11 7.27 8.08
CA ILE A 121 5.32 7.49 9.30
C ILE A 121 6.16 8.14 10.40
N THR A 122 7.37 7.62 10.62
CA THR A 122 8.29 8.06 11.68
C THR A 122 9.71 7.61 11.37
N THR A 123 10.69 8.46 11.68
CA THR A 123 12.12 8.17 11.49
C THR A 123 12.67 7.11 12.45
N LEU A 124 11.94 6.82 13.56
CA LEU A 124 12.29 5.77 14.52
C LEU A 124 12.08 4.36 13.94
N LEU A 125 11.17 4.22 12.98
CA LEU A 125 10.90 2.96 12.30
C LEU A 125 11.68 2.94 10.98
N LYS A 126 12.62 2.00 10.83
CA LYS A 126 13.41 1.83 9.61
C LYS A 126 13.16 0.47 8.98
N PHE A 127 13.14 0.42 7.66
CA PHE A 127 12.93 -0.79 6.88
C PHE A 127 14.15 -1.09 6.03
N THR A 128 14.48 -2.37 5.88
CA THR A 128 15.28 -2.82 4.73
C THR A 128 14.42 -2.81 3.46
N PRO A 129 15.00 -2.77 2.26
CA PRO A 129 14.25 -2.86 1.01
C PRO A 129 13.33 -4.08 0.94
N GLY A 130 13.80 -5.26 1.40
CA GLY A 130 12.96 -6.47 1.44
C GLY A 130 11.76 -6.34 2.39
N GLN A 131 11.94 -5.69 3.54
CA GLN A 131 10.85 -5.43 4.47
C GLN A 131 9.85 -4.41 3.92
N ALA A 132 10.31 -3.41 3.18
CA ALA A 132 9.45 -2.43 2.53
C ALA A 132 8.63 -3.04 1.39
N PHE A 133 9.23 -3.90 0.55
CA PHE A 133 8.48 -4.67 -0.45
C PHE A 133 7.39 -5.51 0.20
N LEU A 134 7.75 -6.27 1.25
CA LEU A 134 6.78 -7.11 1.96
C LEU A 134 5.65 -6.27 2.57
N LEU A 135 5.97 -5.13 3.19
CA LEU A 135 4.96 -4.19 3.69
C LEU A 135 4.01 -3.74 2.58
N LEU A 136 4.55 -3.27 1.45
CA LEU A 136 3.76 -2.75 0.33
C LEU A 136 2.85 -3.83 -0.25
N VAL A 137 3.35 -5.05 -0.46
CA VAL A 137 2.56 -6.16 -1.02
C VAL A 137 1.45 -6.59 -0.05
N ARG A 138 1.78 -6.80 1.23
CA ARG A 138 0.79 -7.21 2.23
C ARG A 138 -0.28 -6.15 2.47
N HIS A 139 0.12 -4.88 2.46
CA HIS A 139 -0.80 -3.75 2.55
C HIS A 139 -1.77 -3.71 1.37
N GLN A 140 -1.27 -3.91 0.15
CA GLN A 140 -2.12 -4.01 -1.03
C GLN A 140 -3.10 -5.16 -0.94
N GLN A 141 -2.65 -6.37 -0.58
CA GLN A 141 -3.53 -7.53 -0.39
C GLN A 141 -4.68 -7.23 0.59
N ARG A 142 -4.38 -6.59 1.73
CA ARG A 142 -5.40 -6.19 2.71
C ARG A 142 -6.48 -5.29 2.08
N HIS A 143 -6.08 -4.36 1.23
CA HIS A 143 -7.00 -3.40 0.61
C HIS A 143 -7.67 -3.92 -0.66
N CYS A 144 -7.08 -4.85 -1.40
CA CYS A 144 -7.77 -5.62 -2.43
C CYS A 144 -8.95 -6.39 -1.83
N LEU A 145 -8.73 -7.09 -0.71
CA LEU A 145 -9.81 -7.75 0.04
C LEU A 145 -10.86 -6.76 0.57
N GLN A 146 -10.48 -5.51 0.84
CA GLN A 146 -11.44 -4.47 1.21
C GLN A 146 -12.29 -4.07 0.02
N ILE A 147 -11.69 -3.91 -1.17
CA ILE A 147 -12.40 -3.59 -2.41
C ILE A 147 -13.36 -4.72 -2.78
N GLU A 148 -12.91 -5.98 -2.72
CA GLU A 148 -13.75 -7.16 -2.99
C GLU A 148 -15.03 -7.18 -2.14
N ARG A 149 -14.92 -6.82 -0.85
CA ARG A 149 -16.09 -6.74 0.05
C ARG A 149 -17.03 -5.57 -0.24
N LEU A 150 -16.56 -4.54 -0.95
CA LEU A 150 -17.37 -3.38 -1.34
C LEU A 150 -18.07 -3.59 -2.69
N LEU A 151 -17.63 -4.58 -3.48
CA LEU A 151 -18.31 -4.93 -4.72
C LEU A 151 -19.66 -5.60 -4.42
N PRO A 152 -20.68 -5.38 -5.26
CA PRO A 152 -21.93 -6.13 -5.16
C PRO A 152 -21.66 -7.63 -5.26
N ALA A 153 -22.43 -8.45 -4.54
CA ALA A 153 -22.43 -9.88 -4.79
C ALA A 153 -23.03 -10.14 -6.19
N GLU A 154 -22.39 -11.02 -6.95
CA GLU A 154 -22.94 -11.55 -8.22
C GLU A 154 -24.13 -12.49 -7.97
#